data_AF-A0A6V7KPP9-F1
#
_entry.id   AF-A0A6V7KPP9-F1
#
_cell.length_a   1.000
_cell.length_b   1.000
_cell.length_c   1.000
_cell.angle_alpha   90.00
_cell.angle_beta   90.00
_cell.angle_gamma   90.00
#
_symmetry.space_group_name_H-M   'P 1'
#
loop_
_entity.id
_entity.type
_entity.pdbx_description
1 polymer ?
#
loop_
_entity_poly.entity_id
_entity_poly.type
_entity_poly.pdbx_seq_one_letter_code
_entity_poly.pdbx_strand_id
1 'polypeptide(L)' 'IGHVGELPQTLIQDFESNEDFLKKVHHVLLEVEVINGDLLCPESGRKFPINDGIPNMLLNEDEA' A
#
# COMPACT_ATOMS: atom_id res chain seq x y z
N ILE A 1 12.68 2.78 -6.27
CA ILE A 1 11.48 3.29 -5.57
C ILE A 1 10.52 2.11 -5.48
N GLY A 2 10.19 1.67 -4.26
CA GLY A 2 9.57 0.38 -3.93
C GLY A 2 10.60 -0.72 -3.63
N HIS A 3 10.89 -0.99 -2.36
CA HIS A 3 11.82 -2.03 -1.87
C HIS A 3 11.22 -3.44 -1.99
N VAL A 4 10.68 -3.81 -3.16
CA VAL A 4 10.12 -5.17 -3.39
C VAL A 4 11.19 -6.27 -3.25
N GLY A 5 12.48 -5.92 -3.39
CA GLY A 5 13.57 -6.91 -3.43
C GLY A 5 13.80 -7.71 -2.14
N GLU A 6 13.31 -7.25 -0.99
CA GLU A 6 13.59 -7.90 0.30
C GLU A 6 12.42 -8.70 0.89
N LEU A 7 11.22 -8.56 0.33
CA LEU A 7 10.04 -9.29 0.78
C LEU A 7 9.75 -10.48 -0.13
N PRO A 8 9.40 -11.64 0.43
CA PRO A 8 9.02 -12.81 -0.36
C PRO A 8 7.71 -12.55 -1.12
N GLN A 9 7.58 -13.16 -2.30
CA GLN A 9 6.38 -13.03 -3.15
C GLN A 9 5.15 -13.74 -2.55
N THR A 10 5.38 -14.70 -1.67
CA THR A 10 4.35 -15.48 -0.98
C THR A 10 4.62 -15.47 0.52
N LEU A 11 3.56 -15.59 1.31
CA LEU A 11 3.68 -15.71 2.76
C LEU A 11 4.52 -16.95 3.13
N ILE A 12 5.50 -16.76 4.01
CA ILE A 12 6.33 -17.85 4.53
C ILE A 12 5.57 -18.60 5.65
N GLN A 13 5.82 -19.89 5.82
CA GLN A 13 5.02 -20.73 6.73
C GLN A 13 5.16 -20.35 8.21
N ASP A 14 6.35 -19.89 8.61
CA ASP A 14 6.74 -19.55 9.98
C ASP A 14 6.72 -18.04 10.25
N PHE A 15 5.97 -17.27 9.45
CA PHE A 15 6.05 -15.80 9.47
C PHE A 15 5.76 -15.19 10.85
N GLU A 16 4.89 -15.82 11.64
CA GLU A 16 4.47 -15.33 12.97
C GLU A 16 5.61 -15.33 13.98
N SER A 17 6.56 -16.26 13.87
CA SER A 17 7.72 -16.38 14.76
C SER A 17 9.01 -15.85 14.14
N ASN A 18 8.99 -15.49 12.86
CA ASN A 18 10.14 -14.99 12.14
C ASN A 18 10.29 -13.47 12.31
N GLU A 19 11.00 -13.06 13.36
CA GLU A 19 11.16 -11.65 13.75
C GLU A 19 11.80 -10.80 12.62
N ASP A 20 12.77 -11.35 11.89
CA ASP A 20 13.43 -10.64 10.78
C ASP A 20 12.46 -10.36 9.64
N PHE A 21 11.59 -11.32 9.31
CA PHE A 21 10.51 -11.11 8.35
C PHE A 21 9.52 -10.05 8.86
N LEU A 22 9.09 -10.14 10.11
CA LEU A 22 8.14 -9.19 10.72
C LEU A 22 8.70 -7.75 10.72
N LYS A 23 9.99 -7.56 11.00
CA LYS A 23 10.65 -6.24 10.93
C LYS A 23 10.62 -5.66 9.52
N LYS A 24 10.88 -6.47 8.49
CA LYS A 24 10.82 -6.03 7.09
C LYS A 24 9.41 -5.65 6.68
N VAL A 25 8.41 -6.43 7.09
CA VAL A 25 6.99 -6.14 6.83
C VAL A 25 6.57 -4.86 7.55
N HIS A 26 6.96 -4.70 8.82
CA HIS A 26 6.72 -3.47 9.59
C HIS A 26 7.25 -2.24 8.87
N HIS A 27 8.49 -2.28 8.40
CA HIS A 27 9.09 -1.18 7.64
C HIS A 27 8.24 -0.81 6.41
N VAL A 28 7.88 -1.79 5.58
CA VAL A 28 7.13 -1.51 4.35
C VAL A 28 5.69 -1.05 4.60
N LEU A 29 5.01 -1.60 5.61
CA LEU A 29 3.60 -1.28 5.87
C LEU A 29 3.41 0.00 6.69
N LEU A 30 4.35 0.35 7.56
CA LEU A 30 4.16 1.40 8.57
C LEU A 30 5.19 2.54 8.46
N GLU A 31 6.35 2.31 7.84
CA GLU A 31 7.42 3.32 7.75
C GLU A 31 7.62 3.86 6.33
N VAL A 32 6.86 3.36 5.35
CA VAL A 32 6.88 3.84 3.97
C VAL A 32 5.57 4.56 3.66
N GLU A 33 5.68 5.83 3.30
CA GLU A 33 4.53 6.69 3.04
C GLU A 33 4.49 7.14 1.57
N VAL A 34 3.29 7.18 1.00
CA VAL A 34 3.04 7.80 -0.32
C VAL A 34 2.57 9.22 -0.09
N ILE A 35 3.45 10.20 -0.32
CA ILE A 35 3.11 11.61 -0.09
C ILE A 35 2.24 12.18 -1.22
N ASN A 36 2.53 11.85 -2.48
CA ASN A 36 1.75 12.28 -3.64
C ASN A 36 1.59 11.13 -4.63
N GLY A 37 0.38 10.89 -5.11
CA GLY A 37 0.07 9.80 -6.03
C GLY A 37 -1.42 9.62 -6.30
N ASP A 38 -1.81 8.52 -6.94
CA ASP A 38 -3.20 8.15 -7.17
C ASP A 38 -3.42 6.69 -6.77
N LEU A 39 -4.53 6.38 -6.08
CA LEU A 39 -5.06 5.02 -6.00
C LEU A 39 -5.98 4.80 -7.20
N LEU A 40 -5.69 3.76 -7.99
CA LEU A 40 -6.49 3.41 -9.16
C LEU A 40 -7.40 2.22 -8.82
N CYS A 41 -8.71 2.39 -9.00
CA CYS A 41 -9.63 1.26 -8.91
C CYS A 41 -9.41 0.34 -10.13
N PRO A 42 -9.10 -0.96 -9.93
CA PRO A 42 -8.82 -1.87 -11.04
C PRO A 42 -10.05 -2.21 -11.87
N GLU A 43 -11.26 -2.04 -11.33
CA GLU A 43 -12.52 -2.39 -12.01
C GLU A 43 -13.06 -1.23 -12.85
N SER A 44 -13.09 -0.02 -12.28
CA SER A 44 -13.67 1.17 -12.92
C SER A 44 -12.64 2.10 -13.58
N GLY A 45 -11.36 1.96 -13.24
CA GLY A 45 -10.31 2.88 -13.65
C GLY A 45 -10.39 4.26 -12.95
N ARG A 46 -11.27 4.42 -11.95
CA ARG A 46 -11.39 5.65 -11.17
C ARG A 46 -10.10 5.90 -10.38
N LYS A 47 -9.63 7.14 -10.42
CA LYS A 47 -8.48 7.60 -9.64
C LYS A 47 -8.92 8.33 -8.38
N PHE A 48 -8.30 7.99 -7.27
CA PHE A 48 -8.44 8.66 -5.97
C PHE A 48 -7.09 9.30 -5.63
N PRO A 49 -6.97 10.63 -5.71
CA PRO A 49 -5.69 11.30 -5.52
C PRO A 49 -5.25 11.24 -4.05
N ILE A 50 -3.95 11.06 -3.85
CA ILE A 50 -3.24 11.22 -2.58
C ILE A 50 -2.46 12.53 -2.68
N ASN A 51 -2.78 13.49 -1.81
CA ASN A 51 -2.04 14.75 -1.70
C ASN A 51 -1.61 14.93 -0.24
N ASP A 52 -0.35 15.32 -0.03
CA ASP A 52 0.24 15.51 1.30
C ASP A 52 0.03 14.30 2.25
N GLY A 53 0.12 13.09 1.70
CA GLY A 53 -0.07 11.84 2.43
C GLY A 53 -1.53 11.49 2.75
N ILE A 54 -2.50 12.30 2.32
CA ILE A 54 -3.92 12.10 2.62
C ILE A 54 -4.66 11.62 1.34
N PRO A 55 -5.17 10.37 1.32
CA PRO A 55 -5.98 9.89 0.21
C PRO A 55 -7.39 10.51 0.23
N ASN A 56 -7.87 10.98 -0.92
CA ASN A 56 -9.25 11.42 -1.10
C ASN A 56 -10.09 10.34 -1.79
N MET A 57 -10.97 9.70 -1.01
CA MET A 57 -11.85 8.60 -1.45
C MET A 57 -13.30 9.06 -1.71
N LEU A 58 -13.56 10.38 -1.76
CA LEU A 58 -14.91 10.90 -2.02
C LEU A 58 -15.34 10.61 -3.47
N LEU A 59 -16.58 10.19 -3.63
CA LEU A 59 -17.24 9.98 -4.91
C LEU A 59 -18.10 11.20 -5.25
N ASN A 60 -18.17 11.53 -6.54
CA ASN A 60 -19.17 12.49 -7.03
C ASN A 60 -20.56 11.83 -7.04
N GLU A 61 -21.63 12.63 -7.08
CA GLU A 61 -23.01 12.11 -7.11
C GLU A 61 -23.27 11.17 -8.31
N ASP A 62 -22.64 11.45 -9.45
CA ASP A 62 -22.74 10.62 -10.67
C ASP A 62 -21.90 9.33 -10.60
N GLU A 63 -21.08 9.15 -9.55
CA GLU A 63 -20.17 8.03 -9.36
C GLU A 63 -20.63 7.06 -8.23
N ALA A 64 -21.70 7.39 -7.52
CA ALA A 64 -22.21 6.66 -6.36
C ALA A 64 -23.17 5.50 -6.72
#